data_AF-A0A7W3VJW6-F1
#
_entry.id   AF-A0A7W3VJW6-F1
#
_cell.length_a   1.000
_cell.length_b   1.000
_cell.length_c   1.000
_cell.angle_alpha   90.00
_cell.angle_beta   90.00
_cell.angle_gamma   90.00
#
_symmetry.space_group_name_H-M   'P 1'
#
loop_
_entity.id
_entity.type
_entity.pdbx_description
1 polymer ?
#
loop_
_entity_poly.entity_id
_entity_poly.type
_entity_poly.pdbx_seq_one_letter_code
_entity_poly.pdbx_strand_id
1 'polypeptide(L)'
;MIVKKKIYFGISLGLLACFSHPMQAQQDPQYTNYMYNHGNINPAYAGSREGLAVFGLYRTQWVGLEGAPKTATLSVDSPLGRSGLGLGVNFTNDR
;
A
#
# COMPACT_ATOMS: atom_id res chain seq x y z
N MET A 1 -10.63 -48.90 -18.39
CA MET A 1 -11.17 -48.03 -17.29
C MET A 1 -10.11 -47.67 -16.23
N ILE A 2 -9.28 -48.62 -15.78
CA ILE A 2 -8.31 -48.44 -14.69
C ILE A 2 -7.16 -47.45 -15.04
N VAL A 3 -6.63 -47.49 -16.26
CA VAL A 3 -5.50 -46.63 -16.69
C VAL A 3 -5.91 -45.13 -16.70
N LYS A 4 -7.09 -44.81 -17.22
CA LYS A 4 -7.61 -43.43 -17.19
C LYS A 4 -7.77 -42.92 -15.75
N LYS A 5 -8.24 -43.78 -14.83
CA LYS A 5 -8.37 -43.44 -13.40
C LYS A 5 -7.02 -43.12 -12.74
N LYS A 6 -5.95 -43.85 -13.09
CA LYS A 6 -4.58 -43.57 -12.62
C LYS A 6 -4.02 -42.26 -13.18
N ILE A 7 -4.31 -41.94 -14.45
CA ILE A 7 -3.91 -40.68 -15.08
C ILE A 7 -4.61 -39.49 -14.42
N TYR A 8 -5.93 -39.56 -14.22
CA TYR A 8 -6.68 -38.51 -13.51
C TYR A 8 -6.17 -38.32 -12.08
N PHE A 9 -5.84 -39.42 -11.40
CA PHE A 9 -5.26 -39.38 -10.07
C PHE A 9 -3.88 -38.68 -10.04
N GLY A 10 -2.99 -39.00 -10.98
CA GLY A 10 -1.69 -38.34 -11.12
C GLY A 10 -1.81 -36.85 -11.43
N ILE A 11 -2.74 -36.47 -12.33
CA ILE A 11 -3.01 -35.06 -12.64
C ILE A 11 -3.55 -34.32 -11.42
N SER A 12 -4.49 -34.92 -10.67
CA SER A 12 -5.01 -34.30 -9.45
C SER A 12 -3.92 -34.11 -8.38
N LEU A 13 -3.01 -35.07 -8.23
CA LEU A 13 -1.92 -35.00 -7.26
C LEU A 13 -0.89 -33.92 -7.65
N GLY A 14 -0.58 -33.81 -8.95
CA GLY A 14 0.30 -32.76 -9.47
C GLY A 14 -0.28 -31.36 -9.28
N LEU A 15 -1.59 -31.18 -9.50
CA LEU A 15 -2.27 -29.90 -9.26
C LEU A 15 -2.24 -29.51 -7.78
N LEU A 16 -2.48 -30.45 -6.87
CA LEU A 16 -2.40 -30.21 -5.42
C LEU A 16 -1.01 -29.77 -4.96
N ALA A 17 0.05 -30.35 -5.54
CA ALA A 17 1.42 -29.98 -5.20
C ALA A 17 1.77 -28.53 -5.57
N CYS A 18 1.20 -27.99 -6.65
CA CYS A 18 1.43 -26.61 -7.09
C CYS A 18 0.89 -25.55 -6.10
N PHE A 19 -0.09 -25.89 -5.25
CA PHE A 19 -0.67 -24.97 -4.27
C PHE A 19 0.00 -25.03 -2.88
N SER A 20 1.10 -25.78 -2.73
CA SER A 20 1.75 -26.00 -1.42
C SER A 20 2.69 -24.86 -0.96
N HIS A 21 2.94 -23.86 -1.80
CA HIS A 21 3.82 -22.75 -1.44
C HIS A 21 3.14 -21.75 -0.49
N PRO A 22 3.82 -21.30 0.58
CA PRO A 22 3.28 -20.29 1.47
C PRO A 22 3.04 -18.99 0.68
N MET A 23 1.79 -18.59 0.57
CA MET A 23 1.42 -17.32 -0.03
C MET A 23 1.72 -16.20 0.96
N GLN A 24 2.54 -15.23 0.54
CA GLN A 24 2.68 -13.97 1.27
C GLN A 24 1.62 -13.00 0.75
N ALA A 25 0.66 -12.64 1.60
CA ALA A 25 -0.26 -11.55 1.33
C ALA A 25 0.29 -10.27 1.97
N GLN A 26 0.53 -9.24 1.16
CA GLN A 26 0.83 -7.89 1.66
C GLN A 26 -0.48 -7.11 1.72
N GLN A 27 -0.67 -6.36 2.81
CA GLN A 27 -1.76 -5.41 2.93
C GLN A 27 -1.20 -4.02 2.61
N ASP A 28 -1.86 -3.30 1.71
CA ASP A 28 -1.45 -1.93 1.42
C ASP A 28 -1.78 -0.98 2.59
N PRO A 29 -1.01 0.12 2.73
CA PRO A 29 -1.34 1.22 3.61
C PRO A 29 -2.77 1.75 3.36
N GLN A 30 -3.53 1.99 4.42
CA GLN A 30 -4.87 2.55 4.28
C GLN A 30 -4.85 4.08 4.23
N TYR A 31 -5.52 4.63 3.22
CA TYR A 31 -5.58 6.07 2.96
C TYR A 31 -6.88 6.74 3.42
N THR A 32 -7.63 6.18 4.38
CA THR A 32 -8.89 6.80 4.85
C THR A 32 -8.72 8.25 5.32
N ASN A 33 -7.52 8.63 5.77
CA ASN A 33 -7.15 9.99 6.18
C ASN A 33 -6.63 10.88 5.03
N TYR A 34 -6.85 10.52 3.76
CA TYR A 34 -6.35 11.27 2.60
C TYR A 34 -6.84 12.72 2.55
N MET A 35 -7.98 13.02 3.17
CA MET A 35 -8.54 14.38 3.26
C MET A 35 -7.58 15.40 3.92
N TYR A 36 -6.62 14.94 4.73
CA TYR A 36 -5.62 15.81 5.33
C TYR A 36 -4.38 15.99 4.43
N ASN A 37 -4.16 15.07 3.49
CA ASN A 37 -3.06 15.08 2.53
C ASN A 37 -3.50 14.52 1.18
N HIS A 38 -4.13 15.39 0.39
CA HIS A 38 -4.64 15.04 -0.94
C HIS A 38 -3.54 14.66 -1.94
N GLY A 39 -2.30 15.12 -1.71
CA GLY A 39 -1.13 14.81 -2.54
C GLY A 39 -0.85 13.30 -2.64
N ASN A 40 -1.26 12.51 -1.64
CA ASN A 40 -1.10 11.06 -1.65
C ASN A 40 -1.97 10.34 -2.68
N ILE A 41 -3.08 10.96 -3.09
CA ILE A 41 -4.00 10.41 -4.11
C ILE A 41 -3.80 11.13 -5.44
N ASN A 42 -3.59 12.44 -5.41
CA ASN A 42 -3.45 13.26 -6.60
C ASN A 42 -2.17 14.11 -6.52
N PRO A 43 -1.12 13.78 -7.29
CA PRO A 43 0.12 14.55 -7.27
C PRO A 43 -0.04 16.01 -7.75
N ALA A 44 -1.11 16.35 -8.48
CA ALA A 44 -1.40 17.73 -8.86
C ALA A 44 -1.76 18.65 -7.68
N TYR A 45 -1.98 18.09 -6.48
CA TYR A 45 -2.16 18.87 -5.26
C TYR A 45 -0.85 19.42 -4.67
N ALA A 46 0.31 18.96 -5.14
CA ALA A 46 1.60 19.49 -4.67
C ALA A 46 1.68 21.00 -4.93
N GLY A 47 1.94 21.79 -3.88
CA GLY A 47 1.98 23.24 -3.98
C GLY A 47 0.63 23.94 -4.19
N SER A 48 -0.49 23.24 -4.01
CA SER A 48 -1.83 23.85 -4.07
C SER A 48 -2.16 24.73 -2.86
N ARG A 49 -1.44 24.54 -1.75
CA ARG A 49 -1.54 25.37 -0.54
C ARG A 49 -0.60 26.58 -0.65
N GLU A 50 -0.96 27.68 -0.01
CA GLU A 50 -0.10 28.87 0.04
C GLU A 50 1.13 28.60 0.91
N GLY A 51 2.28 28.39 0.27
CA GLY A 51 3.57 28.21 0.94
C GLY A 51 3.98 26.76 1.21
N LEU A 52 5.02 26.58 2.02
CA LEU A 52 5.52 25.27 2.40
C LEU A 52 4.52 24.54 3.30
N ALA A 53 4.07 23.38 2.86
CA ALA A 53 3.22 22.48 3.63
C ALA A 53 4.03 21.27 4.11
N VAL A 54 3.91 20.95 5.40
CA VAL A 54 4.50 19.75 6.01
C VAL A 54 3.36 18.99 6.69
N PHE A 55 3.27 17.69 6.42
CA PHE A 55 2.23 16.82 6.96
C PHE A 55 2.84 15.53 7.51
N GLY A 56 2.45 15.15 8.73
CA GLY A 56 2.83 13.89 9.36
C GLY A 56 1.61 13.11 9.82
N LEU A 57 1.60 11.79 9.58
CA LEU A 57 0.56 10.88 10.03
C LEU A 57 1.19 9.61 10.60
N TYR A 58 0.72 9.19 11.77
CA TYR A 58 1.02 7.90 12.35
C TYR A 58 -0.28 7.16 12.61
N ARG A 59 -0.37 5.92 12.15
CA ARG A 59 -1.56 5.07 12.31
C ARG A 59 -1.17 3.69 12.80
N THR A 60 -1.82 3.27 13.87
CA THR A 60 -1.78 1.90 14.37
C THR A 60 -3.18 1.30 14.27
N GLN A 61 -3.26 0.08 13.76
CA GLN A 61 -4.51 -0.68 13.71
C GLN A 61 -4.44 -1.82 14.72
N TRP A 62 -5.61 -2.35 15.11
CA TRP A 62 -5.72 -3.55 15.95
C TRP A 62 -4.81 -3.52 17.18
N VAL A 63 -4.84 -2.40 17.91
CA VAL A 63 -3.96 -2.13 19.05
C VAL A 63 -4.04 -3.27 20.06
N GLY A 64 -2.88 -3.76 20.48
CA GLY A 64 -2.76 -4.90 21.41
C GLY A 64 -2.56 -6.26 20.74
N LEU A 65 -2.72 -6.37 19.42
CA LEU A 65 -2.32 -7.57 18.67
C LEU A 65 -0.83 -7.51 18.28
N GLU A 66 -0.15 -8.63 18.44
CA GLU A 66 1.22 -8.79 17.95
C GLU A 66 1.23 -8.79 16.41
N GLY A 67 2.21 -8.09 15.81
CA GLY A 67 2.29 -7.94 14.36
C GLY A 67 1.22 -7.02 13.76
N ALA A 68 0.49 -6.26 14.58
CA ALA A 68 -0.54 -5.36 14.07
C ALA A 68 0.04 -4.26 13.16
N PRO A 69 -0.64 -3.92 12.04
CA PRO A 69 -0.17 -2.95 11.07
C PRO A 69 0.09 -1.57 11.66
N LYS A 70 1.23 -0.99 11.29
CA LYS A 70 1.65 0.36 11.68
C LYS A 70 2.18 1.10 10.46
N THR A 71 1.52 2.20 10.12
CA THR A 71 1.88 3.04 8.99
C THR A 71 2.29 4.42 9.50
N ALA A 72 3.45 4.91 9.06
CA ALA A 72 3.90 6.27 9.28
C ALA A 72 4.13 6.96 7.94
N THR A 73 3.57 8.16 7.76
CA THR A 73 3.71 8.95 6.55
C THR A 73 4.21 10.34 6.90
N LEU A 74 5.17 10.83 6.14
CA LEU A 74 5.64 12.21 6.15
C LEU A 74 5.54 12.77 4.73
N SER A 75 5.05 13.99 4.59
CA SER A 75 4.98 14.67 3.29
C SER A 75 5.38 16.12 3.43
N VAL A 76 6.08 16.60 2.42
CA VAL A 76 6.48 18.00 2.30
C VAL A 76 6.20 18.43 0.88
N ASP A 77 5.47 19.52 0.70
CA ASP A 77 5.19 20.10 -0.61
C ASP A 77 5.18 21.63 -0.55
N SER A 78 5.47 22.28 -1.68
CA SER A 78 5.48 23.74 -1.77
C SER A 78 5.21 24.22 -3.20
N PRO A 79 4.54 25.38 -3.38
CA PRO A 79 4.42 26.03 -4.68
C PRO A 79 5.77 26.58 -5.16
N LEU A 80 6.04 26.43 -6.45
CA LEU A 80 7.18 27.01 -7.15
C LEU A 80 6.82 28.38 -7.70
N GLY A 81 6.89 29.38 -6.81
CA GLY A 81 6.59 30.77 -7.14
C GLY A 81 5.12 30.95 -7.52
N ARG A 82 4.84 31.71 -8.59
CA ARG A 82 3.48 32.06 -9.05
C ARG A 82 3.07 31.35 -10.35
N SER A 83 3.83 30.35 -10.76
CA SER A 83 3.62 29.64 -12.04
C SER A 83 2.46 28.65 -12.03
N GLY A 84 1.89 28.36 -10.86
CA GLY A 84 0.94 27.26 -10.67
C GLY A 84 1.60 25.87 -10.59
N LEU A 85 2.94 25.81 -10.68
CA LEU A 85 3.70 24.59 -10.47
C LEU A 85 3.97 24.38 -8.97
N GLY A 86 3.96 23.14 -8.51
CA GLY A 86 4.40 22.78 -7.17
C GLY A 86 5.27 21.53 -7.20
N LEU A 87 6.08 21.37 -6.16
CA LEU A 87 6.84 20.15 -5.91
C LEU A 87 6.47 19.57 -4.55
N GLY A 88 6.61 18.26 -4.41
CA GLY A 88 6.49 17.62 -3.12
C GLY A 88 7.15 16.25 -3.10
N VAL A 89 7.42 15.78 -1.89
CA VAL A 89 7.90 14.44 -1.59
C VAL A 89 6.99 13.81 -0.54
N ASN A 90 6.69 12.53 -0.73
CA ASN A 90 6.00 11.71 0.25
C ASN A 90 6.92 10.54 0.62
N PHE A 91 7.08 10.31 1.92
CA PHE A 91 7.71 9.12 2.46
C PHE A 91 6.69 8.37 3.31
N THR A 92 6.48 7.10 3.01
CA THR A 92 5.61 6.21 3.79
C THR A 92 6.39 4.97 4.20
N ASN A 93 6.36 4.66 5.48
CA ASN A 93 6.91 3.46 6.08
C ASN A 93 5.75 2.64 6.65
N ASP A 94 5.55 1.46 6.07
CA ASP A 94 4.50 0.52 6.47
C ASP A 94 5.13 -0.76 7.01
N ARG A 95 4.60 -1.24 8.14
CA ARG A 95 5.09 -2.41 8.87
C ARG A 95 3.96 -3.25 9.41
#